data_AF-A0A0G1UN14-F1
#
_entry.id   AF-A0A0G1UN14-F1
#
_cell.length_a   1.000
_cell.length_b   1.000
_cell.length_c   1.000
_cell.angle_alpha   90.00
_cell.angle_beta   90.00
_cell.angle_gamma   90.00
#
_symmetry.space_group_name_H-M   'P 1'
#
loop_
_entity.id
_entity.type
_entity.pdbx_description
1 polymer ?
#
loop_
_entity_poly.entity_id
_entity_poly.type
_entity_poly.pdbx_seq_one_letter_code
_entity_poly.pdbx_strand_id
1 'polypeptide(L)'
;MKKGFTLIEMIVVMAIGAVVITATTVNLLGGQRRVARLSGVEQLVADIRAEQVKAMTGAGAGVADLGVVDLGNSLTISSSYPGNTITFAPLSGETVVGTVTVTDDTDQTTRTLHINNYGVVTAVD
;
A
#
# COMPACT_ATOMS: atom_id res chain seq x y z
N MET A 1 -51.48 25.29 -6.76
CA MET A 1 -50.81 26.26 -5.88
C MET A 1 -49.32 25.95 -5.86
N LYS A 2 -48.46 26.77 -6.48
CA LYS A 2 -47.00 26.63 -6.35
C LYS A 2 -46.58 27.42 -5.11
N LYS A 3 -46.49 26.75 -3.95
CA LYS A 3 -45.96 27.38 -2.72
C LYS A 3 -44.45 27.56 -2.93
N GLY A 4 -43.99 28.81 -2.95
CA GLY A 4 -42.57 29.15 -2.99
C GLY A 4 -41.91 29.03 -1.61
N PHE A 5 -40.58 28.96 -1.58
CA PHE A 5 -39.80 28.98 -0.34
C PHE A 5 -39.73 30.38 0.25
N THR A 6 -39.77 30.48 1.58
CA THR A 6 -39.59 31.75 2.29
C THR A 6 -38.10 32.10 2.41
N LEU A 7 -37.81 33.40 2.51
CA LEU A 7 -36.45 33.91 2.67
C LEU A 7 -35.75 33.36 3.91
N ILE A 8 -36.50 33.16 5.01
CA ILE A 8 -35.94 32.63 6.25
C ILE A 8 -35.58 31.14 6.15
N GLU A 9 -36.38 30.33 5.45
CA GLU A 9 -36.08 28.91 5.21
C GLU A 9 -34.80 28.76 4.39
N MET A 10 -34.60 29.62 3.38
CA MET A 10 -33.38 29.59 2.55
C MET A 10 -32.12 29.91 3.34
N ILE A 11 -32.17 30.90 4.24
CA ILE A 11 -31.03 31.29 5.09
C ILE A 11 -30.68 30.14 6.05
N VAL A 12 -31.69 29.51 6.67
CA VAL A 12 -31.47 28.42 7.61
C VAL A 12 -30.92 27.18 6.91
N VAL A 13 -31.44 26.81 5.74
CA VAL A 13 -30.96 25.65 4.97
C VAL A 13 -29.53 25.86 4.49
N MET A 14 -29.18 27.07 4.03
CA MET A 14 -27.81 27.38 3.63
C MET A 14 -26.84 27.37 4.83
N ALA A 15 -27.28 27.87 5.99
CA ALA A 15 -26.46 27.86 7.20
C ALA A 15 -26.17 26.43 7.69
N ILE A 16 -27.19 25.57 7.74
CA ILE A 16 -27.03 24.16 8.12
C ILE A 16 -26.21 23.41 7.05
N GLY A 17 -26.49 23.66 5.76
CA GLY A 17 -25.77 23.06 4.65
C GLY A 17 -24.28 23.38 4.67
N ALA A 18 -23.92 24.64 4.96
CA ALA A 18 -22.52 25.04 5.11
C ALA A 18 -21.84 24.25 6.23
N VAL A 19 -22.44 24.15 7.41
CA VAL A 19 -21.87 23.40 8.56
C VAL A 19 -21.64 21.93 8.21
N VAL A 20 -22.59 21.28 7.53
CA VAL A 20 -22.46 19.87 7.13
C VAL A 20 -21.35 19.69 6.09
N ILE A 21 -21.26 20.57 5.08
CA ILE A 21 -20.20 20.51 4.07
C ILE A 21 -18.82 20.60 4.73
N THR A 22 -18.62 21.54 5.65
CA THR A 22 -17.36 21.69 6.38
C THR A 22 -17.03 20.48 7.26
N ALA A 23 -18.03 19.82 7.84
CA ALA A 23 -17.84 18.60 8.62
C ALA A 23 -17.51 17.38 7.75
N THR A 24 -18.05 17.31 6.52
CA THR A 24 -17.84 16.16 5.61
C THR A 24 -16.49 16.17 4.88
N THR A 25 -15.81 17.31 4.73
CA THR A 25 -14.53 17.40 4.02
C THR A 25 -13.33 16.86 4.81
N VAL A 26 -13.41 16.78 6.14
CA VAL A 26 -12.25 16.53 7.02
C VAL A 26 -11.73 15.09 6.97
N ASN A 27 -12.42 14.14 6.32
CA ASN A 27 -12.10 12.71 6.48
C ASN A 27 -11.67 11.94 5.21
N LEU A 28 -11.47 12.61 4.07
CA LEU A 28 -11.10 11.92 2.82
C LEU A 28 -9.58 11.78 2.63
N LEU A 29 -8.80 12.78 3.05
CA LEU A 29 -7.36 12.84 2.79
C LEU A 29 -6.58 11.73 3.54
N GLY A 30 -6.94 11.44 4.79
CA GLY A 30 -6.32 10.37 5.57
C GLY A 30 -6.73 8.97 5.11
N GLY A 31 -7.97 8.82 4.63
CA GLY A 31 -8.48 7.55 4.10
C GLY A 31 -7.77 7.12 2.82
N GLN A 32 -7.59 8.04 1.87
CA GLN A 32 -6.96 7.74 0.58
C GLN A 32 -5.50 7.31 0.74
N ARG A 33 -4.75 7.93 1.66
CA ARG A 33 -3.33 7.59 1.93
C ARG A 33 -3.18 6.21 2.54
N ARG A 34 -4.02 5.89 3.53
CA ARG A 34 -4.03 4.55 4.14
C ARG A 34 -4.31 3.46 3.09
N VAL A 35 -5.25 3.71 2.19
CA VAL A 35 -5.59 2.77 1.10
C VAL A 35 -4.43 2.62 0.11
N ALA A 36 -3.76 3.73 -0.27
CA ALA A 36 -2.60 3.68 -1.15
C ALA A 36 -1.46 2.83 -0.55
N ARG A 37 -1.12 3.02 0.73
CA ARG A 37 -0.09 2.23 1.42
C ARG A 37 -0.46 0.76 1.54
N LEU A 38 -1.70 0.44 1.92
CA LEU A 38 -2.16 -0.95 2.02
C LEU A 38 -2.10 -1.65 0.65
N SER A 39 -2.57 -0.98 -0.40
CA SER A 39 -2.50 -1.51 -1.77
C SER A 39 -1.06 -1.73 -2.22
N GLY A 40 -0.14 -0.81 -1.89
CA GLY A 40 1.27 -0.95 -2.24
C GLY A 40 1.94 -2.14 -1.54
N VAL A 41 1.66 -2.33 -0.25
CA VAL A 41 2.16 -3.50 0.50
C VAL A 41 1.57 -4.81 -0.06
N GLU A 42 0.28 -4.83 -0.39
CA GLU A 42 -0.37 -6.00 -0.98
C GLU A 42 0.19 -6.34 -2.37
N GLN A 43 0.42 -5.33 -3.21
CA GLN A 43 1.06 -5.50 -4.52
C GLN A 43 2.47 -6.04 -4.37
N LEU A 44 3.28 -5.47 -3.47
CA LEU A 44 4.64 -5.95 -3.20
C LEU A 44 4.66 -7.41 -2.74
N VAL A 45 3.75 -7.79 -1.83
CA VAL A 45 3.62 -9.19 -1.40
C VAL A 45 3.19 -10.10 -2.55
N ALA A 46 2.30 -9.64 -3.42
CA ALA A 46 1.88 -10.41 -4.60
C ALA A 46 3.03 -10.62 -5.58
N ASP A 47 3.83 -9.58 -5.84
CA ASP A 47 4.98 -9.64 -6.76
C ASP A 47 6.08 -10.58 -6.24
N ILE A 48 6.40 -10.49 -4.94
CA ILE A 48 7.34 -11.40 -4.26
C ILE A 48 6.87 -12.86 -4.40
N ARG A 49 5.58 -13.11 -4.16
CA ARG A 49 5.00 -14.46 -4.30
C ARG A 49 4.99 -14.95 -5.74
N ALA A 50 4.74 -14.07 -6.70
CA ALA A 50 4.75 -14.42 -8.12
C ALA A 50 6.15 -14.86 -8.57
N GLU A 51 7.19 -14.13 -8.18
CA GLU A 51 8.58 -14.51 -8.48
C GLU A 51 9.01 -15.79 -7.74
N GLN A 52 8.53 -16.00 -6.50
CA GLN A 52 8.74 -17.26 -5.80
C GLN A 52 8.09 -18.44 -6.53
N VAL A 53 6.84 -18.31 -6.97
CA VAL A 53 6.14 -19.36 -7.73
C VAL A 53 6.83 -19.66 -9.05
N LYS A 54 7.30 -18.62 -9.74
CA LYS A 54 8.10 -18.75 -10.96
C LYS A 54 9.43 -19.49 -10.71
N ALA A 55 10.07 -19.32 -9.56
CA ALA A 55 11.23 -20.12 -9.18
C ALA A 55 10.84 -21.60 -8.97
N MET A 56 9.70 -21.85 -8.33
CA MET A 56 9.22 -23.21 -8.04
C MET A 56 8.82 -24.00 -9.29
N THR A 57 8.40 -23.34 -10.37
CA THR A 57 8.09 -24.02 -11.64
C THR A 57 9.32 -24.43 -12.46
N GLY A 58 10.53 -24.14 -11.96
CA GLY A 58 11.77 -24.62 -12.57
C GLY A 58 12.24 -23.82 -13.77
N ALA A 59 11.70 -22.62 -14.00
CA ALA A 59 12.14 -21.71 -15.06
C ALA A 59 13.50 -21.02 -14.78
N GLY A 60 14.16 -21.36 -13.67
CA GLY A 60 15.38 -20.74 -13.17
C GLY A 60 15.21 -20.19 -11.76
N ALA A 61 16.21 -19.47 -11.25
CA ALA A 61 16.06 -18.72 -10.01
C ALA A 61 15.02 -17.60 -10.21
N GLY A 62 14.09 -17.46 -9.27
CA GLY A 62 13.16 -16.33 -9.25
C GLY A 62 13.87 -15.10 -8.72
N VAL A 63 13.67 -13.94 -9.32
CA VAL A 63 14.36 -12.72 -8.93
C VAL A 63 13.31 -11.62 -8.78
N ALA A 64 13.03 -11.23 -7.54
CA ALA A 64 12.21 -10.07 -7.25
C ALA A 64 13.14 -8.86 -7.05
N ASP A 65 13.17 -7.97 -8.04
CA ASP A 65 13.85 -6.69 -7.95
C ASP A 65 12.89 -5.66 -7.33
N LEU A 66 13.16 -5.28 -6.08
CA LEU A 66 12.33 -4.35 -5.33
C LEU A 66 12.61 -2.89 -5.71
N GLY A 67 13.68 -2.61 -6.46
CA GLY A 67 14.05 -1.25 -6.89
C GLY A 67 13.23 -0.73 -8.08
N VAL A 68 12.57 -1.62 -8.82
CA VAL A 68 11.73 -1.29 -9.99
C VAL A 68 10.24 -1.38 -9.72
N VAL A 69 9.84 -1.77 -8.50
CA VAL A 69 8.42 -1.87 -8.12
C VAL A 69 7.83 -0.47 -8.01
N ASP A 70 6.84 -0.19 -8.84
CA ASP A 70 6.06 1.04 -8.76
C ASP A 70 4.95 0.89 -7.71
N LEU A 71 5.16 1.53 -6.55
CA LEU A 71 4.18 1.62 -5.46
C LEU A 71 3.47 2.99 -5.43
N GLY A 72 3.71 3.85 -6.42
CA GLY A 72 3.26 5.24 -6.45
C GLY A 72 4.24 6.24 -5.83
N ASN A 73 4.02 7.53 -6.13
CA ASN A 73 5.00 8.61 -5.91
C ASN A 73 5.38 8.93 -4.45
N SER A 74 4.66 8.41 -3.45
CA SER A 74 4.91 8.71 -2.03
C SER A 74 5.46 7.53 -1.23
N LEU A 75 5.60 6.35 -1.85
CA LEU A 75 6.06 5.15 -1.17
C LEU A 75 7.49 4.81 -1.61
N THR A 76 8.36 4.57 -0.65
CA THR A 76 9.74 4.13 -0.88
C THR A 76 9.98 2.75 -0.26
N ILE A 77 10.85 1.97 -0.90
CA ILE A 77 11.21 0.62 -0.43
C ILE A 77 12.65 0.63 0.06
N SER A 78 12.86 0.07 1.25
CA SER A 78 14.16 -0.30 1.78
C SER A 78 14.15 -1.78 2.12
N SER A 79 15.28 -2.46 2.02
CA SER A 79 15.36 -3.88 2.37
C SER A 79 16.70 -4.25 2.99
N SER A 80 16.72 -5.38 3.68
CA SER A 80 17.97 -6.01 4.15
C SER A 80 18.71 -6.76 3.05
N TYR A 81 18.13 -6.86 1.85
CA TYR A 81 18.68 -7.62 0.74
C TYR A 81 19.69 -6.77 -0.05
N PRO A 82 20.85 -7.33 -0.44
CA PRO A 82 21.81 -6.63 -1.27
C PRO A 82 21.15 -6.17 -2.59
N GLY A 83 21.32 -4.88 -2.91
CA GLY A 83 20.75 -4.31 -4.14
C GLY A 83 19.22 -4.28 -4.18
N ASN A 84 18.53 -4.44 -3.04
CA ASN A 84 17.07 -4.56 -3.00
C ASN A 84 16.54 -5.70 -3.88
N THR A 85 17.30 -6.78 -4.02
CA THR A 85 16.90 -7.94 -4.83
C THR A 85 16.77 -9.19 -3.97
N ILE A 86 15.60 -9.83 -4.04
CA ILE A 86 15.39 -11.15 -3.43
C ILE A 86 15.60 -12.21 -4.51
N THR A 87 16.50 -13.16 -4.24
CA THR A 87 16.73 -14.32 -5.11
C THR A 87 16.11 -15.56 -4.49
N PHE A 88 15.25 -16.23 -5.25
CA PHE A 88 14.60 -17.47 -4.88
C PHE A 88 15.28 -18.66 -5.56
N ALA A 89 15.55 -19.70 -4.78
CA ALA A 89 16.13 -20.94 -5.27
C ALA A 89 15.14 -21.65 -6.22
N PRO A 90 15.62 -22.17 -7.37
CA PRO A 90 14.78 -22.91 -8.30
C PRO A 90 14.22 -24.17 -7.63
N LEU A 91 13.00 -24.55 -8.00
CA LEU A 91 12.26 -25.73 -7.51
C LEU A 91 11.85 -25.73 -6.04
N SER A 92 12.57 -25.04 -5.14
CA SER A 92 12.22 -24.94 -3.71
C SER A 92 11.55 -23.62 -3.33
N GLY A 93 11.85 -22.52 -4.03
CA GLY A 93 11.36 -21.19 -3.67
C GLY A 93 11.96 -20.65 -2.37
N GLU A 94 13.05 -21.24 -1.88
CA GLU A 94 13.77 -20.78 -0.69
C GLU A 94 14.53 -19.48 -0.97
N THR A 95 14.74 -18.66 0.05
CA THR A 95 15.51 -17.42 -0.06
C THR A 95 16.24 -17.12 1.24
N VAL A 96 17.08 -16.10 1.24
CA VAL A 96 17.75 -15.61 2.45
C VAL A 96 16.70 -14.94 3.35
N VAL A 97 16.72 -15.24 4.65
CA VAL A 97 15.88 -14.55 5.64
C VAL A 97 16.19 -13.05 5.61
N GLY A 98 15.16 -12.22 5.61
CA GLY A 98 15.33 -10.77 5.52
C GLY A 98 14.05 -9.99 5.75
N THR A 99 14.18 -8.68 5.63
CA THR A 99 13.07 -7.74 5.80
C THR A 99 12.97 -6.79 4.62
N VAL A 100 11.75 -6.42 4.27
CA VAL A 100 11.45 -5.37 3.30
C VAL A 100 10.54 -4.35 3.97
N THR A 101 10.98 -3.09 4.03
CA THR A 101 10.26 -1.99 4.64
C THR A 101 9.74 -1.06 3.56
N VAL A 102 8.44 -0.80 3.58
CA VAL A 102 7.77 0.24 2.79
C VAL A 102 7.60 1.46 3.68
N THR A 103 8.10 2.60 3.26
CA THR A 103 7.98 3.89 3.96
C THR A 103 7.10 4.83 3.14
N ASP A 104 6.16 5.52 3.78
CA ASP A 104 5.45 6.64 3.18
C ASP A 104 6.24 7.93 3.48
N ASP A 105 6.84 8.53 2.44
CA ASP A 105 7.70 9.72 2.56
C ASP A 105 6.93 10.98 3.02
N THR A 106 5.59 10.94 3.01
CA THR A 106 4.74 12.08 3.39
C THR A 106 4.57 12.18 4.91
N ASP A 107 4.45 11.04 5.58
CA ASP A 107 4.17 10.96 7.03
C ASP A 107 5.21 10.12 7.81
N GLN A 108 6.22 9.59 7.10
CA GLN A 108 7.29 8.74 7.62
C GLN A 108 6.79 7.47 8.31
N THR A 109 5.55 7.06 8.03
CA THR A 109 5.03 5.79 8.53
C THR A 109 5.62 4.63 7.74
N THR A 110 5.95 3.55 8.44
CA THR A 110 6.59 2.39 7.83
C THR A 110 5.74 1.14 8.00
N ARG A 111 5.92 0.22 7.06
CA ARG A 111 5.38 -1.13 7.09
C ARG A 111 6.52 -2.11 6.83
N THR A 112 6.77 -3.07 7.73
CA THR A 112 7.88 -4.02 7.58
C THR A 112 7.37 -5.43 7.33
N LEU A 113 7.79 -5.99 6.21
CA LEU A 113 7.56 -7.37 5.80
C LEU A 113 8.72 -8.23 6.29
N HIS A 114 8.42 -9.27 7.05
CA HIS A 114 9.41 -10.27 7.46
C HIS A 114 9.35 -11.48 6.55
N ILE A 115 10.48 -11.89 5.98
CA ILE A 115 10.59 -13.00 5.05
C ILE A 115 11.45 -14.09 5.67
N ASN A 116 10.94 -15.32 5.69
CA ASN A 116 11.66 -16.47 6.23
C ASN A 116 12.49 -17.20 5.16
N ASN A 117 13.23 -18.24 5.58
CA ASN A 117 14.09 -19.01 4.67
C ASN A 117 13.31 -19.75 3.58
N TYR A 118 12.00 -19.94 3.77
CA TYR A 118 11.10 -20.57 2.82
C TYR A 118 10.48 -19.57 1.84
N GLY A 119 10.97 -18.32 1.78
CA GLY A 119 10.46 -17.30 0.86
C GLY A 119 9.08 -16.75 1.23
N VAL A 120 8.56 -17.08 2.40
CA VAL A 120 7.22 -16.69 2.85
C VAL A 120 7.30 -15.42 3.69
N VAL A 121 6.38 -14.49 3.42
CA VAL A 121 6.12 -13.33 4.28
C VAL A 121 5.38 -13.80 5.54
N THR A 122 6.05 -13.72 6.70
CA THR A 122 5.54 -14.23 7.99
C THR A 122 4.91 -13.17 8.89
N ALA A 123 5.28 -11.90 8.71
CA ALA A 123 4.70 -10.78 9.46
C ALA A 123 4.66 -9.51 8.60
N VAL A 124 3.68 -8.66 8.88
CA VAL A 124 3.52 -7.32 8.30
C VAL A 124 3.20 -6.36 9.43
N ASP A 125 4.23 -5.67 9.91
CA ASP A 125 4.12 -4.67 10.99
C ASP A 125 3.84 -3.29 10.41
#